data_AF-A0A174CDH8-F1
#
_entry.id   AF-A0A174CDH8-F1
#
_cell.length_a   1.000
_cell.length_b   1.000
_cell.length_c   1.000
_cell.angle_alpha   90.00
_cell.angle_beta   90.00
_cell.angle_gamma   90.00
#
_symmetry.space_group_name_H-M   'P 1'
#
loop_
_entity.id
_entity.type
_entity.pdbx_description
1 polymer ?
#
loop_
_entity_poly.entity_id
_entity_poly.type
_entity_poly.pdbx_seq_one_letter_code
_entity_poly.pdbx_strand_id
1 'polypeptide(L)'
;MRHPQYVRTGNLWAVTEPVTGKLAPAEQTEADIDITYNYSRYYYEATDGDIWFAHEDVSAYHADETQGPAETEYGIRGLYGSTSAESIPMLMDMIVMATNCLMGKDIVWSGGLKKRRAQCFSFLIVVQ
;
A
#
# COMPACT_ATOMS: atom_id res chain seq x y z
N MET A 1 11.79 -0.06 30.15
CA MET A 1 10.33 -0.16 29.93
C MET A 1 10.06 -1.56 29.39
N ARG A 2 9.21 -2.37 30.05
CA ARG A 2 9.01 -3.81 29.75
C ARG A 2 7.52 -4.13 29.56
N HIS A 3 6.89 -3.39 28.66
CA HIS A 3 5.59 -3.78 28.13
C HIS A 3 5.77 -3.88 26.62
N PRO A 4 5.65 -5.09 26.02
CA PRO A 4 5.52 -5.18 24.58
C PRO A 4 4.28 -4.35 24.22
N GLN A 5 4.47 -3.35 23.37
CA GLN A 5 3.35 -2.57 22.86
C GLN A 5 2.52 -3.52 22.00
N TYR A 6 1.46 -4.10 22.58
CA TYR A 6 0.49 -4.86 21.81
C TYR A 6 -0.23 -3.87 20.89
N VAL A 7 0.21 -3.80 19.65
CA VAL A 7 -0.48 -3.06 18.60
C VAL A 7 -1.82 -3.77 18.37
N ARG A 8 -2.93 -3.13 18.76
CA ARG A 8 -4.28 -3.60 18.43
C ARG A 8 -4.58 -3.21 16.99
N THR A 9 -4.09 -4.00 16.04
CA THR A 9 -4.42 -3.92 14.62
C THR A 9 -5.17 -5.18 14.18
N GLY A 10 -5.97 -5.08 13.12
CA GLY A 10 -6.75 -6.20 12.58
C GLY A 10 -5.89 -7.30 11.94
N ASN A 11 -4.69 -6.93 11.47
CA ASN A 11 -3.74 -7.84 10.83
C ASN A 11 -2.46 -7.89 11.69
N LEU A 12 -2.38 -8.85 12.60
CA LEU A 12 -1.19 -9.11 13.40
C LEU A 12 -0.52 -10.39 12.90
N TRP A 13 0.79 -10.35 12.67
CA TRP A 13 1.53 -11.55 12.30
C TRP A 13 1.48 -12.55 13.45
N ALA A 14 1.29 -13.81 13.13
CA ALA A 14 1.22 -14.89 14.10
C ALA A 14 2.15 -16.03 13.71
N VAL A 15 2.80 -16.62 14.71
CA VAL A 15 3.60 -17.82 14.57
C VAL A 15 2.90 -18.99 15.26
N THR A 16 3.01 -20.17 14.68
CA THR A 16 2.50 -21.39 15.30
C THR A 16 3.44 -21.80 16.43
N GLU A 17 2.92 -21.88 17.66
CA GLU A 17 3.67 -22.41 18.79
C GLU A 17 3.91 -23.92 18.57
N PRO A 18 5.17 -24.38 18.52
CA PRO A 18 5.48 -25.76 18.13
C PRO A 18 4.98 -26.81 19.13
N VAL A 19 4.75 -26.42 20.39
CA VAL A 19 4.31 -27.35 21.45
C VAL A 19 2.79 -27.49 21.49
N THR A 20 2.05 -26.38 21.35
CA THR A 20 0.59 -26.39 21.49
C THR A 20 -0.15 -26.38 20.15
N GLY A 21 0.55 -26.07 19.05
CA GLY A 21 -0.03 -25.87 17.72
C GLY A 21 -0.90 -24.61 17.61
N LYS A 22 -0.95 -23.77 18.65
CA LYS A 22 -1.77 -22.55 18.65
C LYS A 22 -1.02 -21.40 18.01
N LEU A 23 -1.77 -20.49 17.38
CA LEU A 23 -1.23 -19.23 16.89
C LEU A 23 -0.94 -18.30 18.07
N ALA A 24 0.29 -17.81 18.14
CA ALA A 24 0.72 -16.78 19.07
C ALA A 24 1.17 -15.55 18.27
N PRO A 25 0.99 -14.33 18.82
CA PRO A 25 1.58 -13.12 18.25
C PRO A 25 3.06 -13.30 17.92
N ALA A 26 3.45 -13.00 16.68
CA ALA A 26 4.85 -12.94 16.31
C ALA A 26 5.52 -11.73 16.99
N GLU A 27 6.81 -11.85 17.29
CA GLU A 27 7.59 -10.69 17.70
C GLU A 27 7.66 -9.69 16.53
N GLN A 28 7.25 -8.45 16.78
CA GLN A 28 7.29 -7.41 15.77
C GLN A 28 8.69 -6.78 15.74
N THR A 29 9.50 -7.18 14.76
CA THR A 29 10.85 -6.62 14.53
C THR A 29 10.85 -5.44 13.56
N GLU A 30 9.78 -5.31 12.76
CA GLU A 30 9.63 -4.26 11.73
C GLU A 30 8.24 -3.61 11.77
N ALA A 31 8.11 -2.45 11.15
CA ALA A 31 6.85 -1.72 11.04
C ALA A 31 6.19 -1.99 9.68
N ASP A 32 4.99 -2.58 9.68
CA ASP A 32 4.21 -2.74 8.46
C ASP A 32 3.59 -1.40 8.04
N ILE A 33 3.64 -1.10 6.75
CA ILE A 33 2.92 0.03 6.15
C ILE A 33 1.56 -0.47 5.68
N ASP A 34 0.51 0.05 6.30
CA ASP A 34 -0.85 -0.12 5.81
C ASP A 34 -1.30 1.19 5.14
N ILE A 35 -1.28 1.21 3.82
CA ILE A 35 -1.89 2.30 3.05
C ILE A 35 -3.33 1.90 2.82
N THR A 36 -4.30 2.62 3.40
CA THR A 36 -5.71 2.33 3.14
C THR A 36 -5.99 2.45 1.65
N TYR A 37 -6.53 1.37 1.06
CA TYR A 37 -6.95 1.22 -0.34
C TYR A 37 -7.27 2.53 -1.06
N ASN A 38 -6.23 3.14 -1.63
CA ASN A 38 -6.36 4.32 -2.46
C ASN A 38 -6.23 3.88 -3.91
N TYR A 39 -7.36 3.52 -4.52
CA TYR A 39 -7.46 3.07 -5.91
C TYR A 39 -7.39 4.22 -6.92
N SER A 40 -6.81 5.35 -6.55
CA SER A 40 -6.69 6.45 -7.49
C SER A 40 -5.73 6.06 -8.61
N ARG A 41 -6.21 6.13 -9.85
CA ARG A 41 -5.51 5.68 -11.06
C ARG A 41 -4.12 6.30 -11.26
N TYR A 42 -3.89 7.50 -10.71
CA TYR A 42 -2.61 8.19 -10.85
C TYR A 42 -1.43 7.46 -10.19
N TYR A 43 -1.64 6.64 -9.16
CA TYR A 43 -0.56 5.82 -8.58
C TYR A 43 -0.12 4.71 -9.53
N TYR A 44 -1.10 4.10 -10.22
CA TYR A 44 -0.87 3.03 -11.19
C TYR A 44 -0.21 3.58 -12.47
N GLU A 45 -0.69 4.73 -12.96
CA GLU A 45 -0.10 5.41 -14.12
C GLU A 45 1.32 5.91 -13.86
N ALA A 46 1.61 6.38 -12.63
CA ALA A 46 2.92 6.93 -12.29
C ALA A 46 4.03 5.87 -12.25
N THR A 47 3.68 4.61 -11.97
CA THR A 47 4.62 3.51 -11.80
C THR A 47 4.48 2.45 -12.89
N ASP A 48 3.74 2.74 -13.96
CA ASP A 48 3.47 1.77 -15.03
C ASP A 48 4.79 1.30 -15.67
N GLY A 49 5.01 -0.01 -15.68
CA GLY A 49 6.24 -0.62 -16.18
C GLY A 49 7.44 -0.60 -15.23
N ASP A 50 7.31 -0.04 -14.01
CA ASP A 50 8.35 -0.12 -13.00
C ASP A 50 8.24 -1.43 -12.20
N ILE A 51 9.23 -2.31 -12.39
CA ILE A 51 9.29 -3.64 -11.77
C ILE A 51 9.24 -3.60 -10.24
N TRP A 52 9.66 -2.49 -9.62
CA TRP A 52 9.61 -2.36 -8.17
C TRP A 52 8.17 -2.34 -7.67
N PHE A 53 7.23 -1.85 -8.49
CA PHE A 53 5.82 -1.76 -8.16
C PHE A 53 4.99 -2.90 -8.76
N ALA A 54 5.63 -3.89 -9.38
CA ALA A 54 4.95 -5.01 -9.98
C ALA A 54 4.30 -5.90 -8.91
N HIS A 55 3.05 -6.28 -9.15
CA HIS A 55 2.27 -7.18 -8.32
C HIS A 55 1.51 -8.14 -9.23
N GLU A 56 1.65 -9.44 -8.98
CA GLU A 56 0.85 -10.43 -9.68
C GLU A 56 -0.54 -10.51 -9.01
N ASP A 57 -1.59 -10.17 -9.76
CA ASP A 57 -2.97 -10.39 -9.35
C ASP A 57 -3.62 -11.43 -10.27
N VAL A 58 -4.54 -12.19 -9.70
CA VAL A 58 -5.31 -13.17 -10.46
C VAL A 58 -6.46 -12.45 -11.15
N SER A 59 -6.46 -12.43 -12.49
CA SER A 59 -7.44 -11.73 -13.32
C SER A 59 -8.90 -12.09 -13.02
N ALA A 60 -9.17 -13.33 -12.59
CA ALA A 60 -10.50 -13.78 -12.21
C ALA A 60 -10.46 -14.98 -11.27
N TYR A 61 -11.39 -15.01 -10.31
CA TYR A 61 -11.72 -16.22 -9.56
C TYR A 61 -13.02 -16.80 -10.12
N HIS A 62 -12.96 -18.02 -10.64
CA HIS A 62 -14.11 -18.71 -11.19
C HIS A 62 -14.85 -19.50 -10.10
N ALA A 63 -16.16 -19.72 -10.31
CA ALA A 63 -17.01 -20.42 -9.36
C ALA A 63 -16.67 -21.92 -9.20
N ASP A 64 -15.90 -22.48 -10.14
CA ASP A 64 -15.36 -23.84 -10.10
C ASP A 64 -14.00 -23.92 -9.38
N GLU A 65 -13.66 -22.88 -8.60
CA GLU A 65 -12.39 -22.72 -7.87
C GLU A 65 -11.16 -22.61 -8.79
N THR A 66 -11.34 -22.53 -10.11
CA THR A 66 -10.24 -22.25 -11.03
C THR A 66 -9.88 -20.76 -11.02
N GLN A 67 -8.59 -20.49 -11.18
CA GLN A 67 -8.04 -19.14 -11.25
C GLN A 67 -7.76 -18.79 -12.70
N GLY A 68 -8.13 -17.57 -13.09
CA GLY A 68 -7.71 -16.98 -14.36
C GLY A 68 -6.19 -16.80 -14.44
N PRO A 69 -5.66 -16.41 -15.60
CA PRO A 69 -4.22 -16.13 -15.72
C PRO A 69 -3.79 -15.05 -14.73
N ALA A 70 -2.57 -15.18 -14.21
CA ALA A 70 -1.92 -14.13 -13.43
C ALA A 70 -1.58 -12.97 -14.35
N GLU A 71 -2.02 -11.77 -13.99
CA GLU A 71 -1.69 -10.53 -14.67
C GLU A 71 -0.81 -9.68 -13.77
N THR A 72 0.21 -9.06 -14.34
CA THR A 72 1.07 -8.12 -13.62
C THR A 72 0.39 -6.75 -13.61
N GLU A 73 -0.02 -6.32 -12.42
CA GLU A 73 -0.42 -4.94 -12.16
C GLU A 73 0.76 -4.15 -11.56
N TYR A 74 0.73 -2.83 -11.71
CA TYR A 74 1.71 -1.93 -11.09
C TYR A 74 1.04 -1.03 -10.04
N GLY A 75 1.81 -0.25 -9.29
CA GLY A 75 1.30 0.82 -8.45
C GLY A 75 1.32 0.49 -6.97
N ILE A 76 0.38 1.08 -6.24
CA ILE A 76 0.37 1.04 -4.78
C ILE A 76 0.26 -0.38 -4.22
N ARG A 77 -0.20 -1.34 -5.04
CA ARG A 77 -0.25 -2.75 -4.65
C ARG A 77 1.12 -3.40 -4.51
N GLY A 78 2.13 -2.96 -5.26
CA GLY A 78 3.51 -3.44 -5.10
C GLY A 78 4.13 -3.11 -3.75
N LEU A 79 3.55 -2.15 -3.01
CA LEU A 79 3.96 -1.86 -1.63
C LEU A 79 3.44 -2.87 -0.61
N TYR A 80 2.38 -3.63 -0.92
CA TYR A 80 1.90 -4.65 -0.01
C TYR A 80 2.78 -5.90 -0.10
N GLY A 81 3.16 -6.43 1.05
CA GLY A 81 3.99 -7.64 1.15
C GLY A 81 5.49 -7.38 1.04
N SER A 82 5.92 -6.15 0.77
CA SER A 82 7.32 -5.73 0.90
C SER A 82 7.66 -5.38 2.36
N THR A 83 8.95 -5.43 2.69
CA THR A 83 9.44 -5.08 4.02
C THR A 83 9.37 -3.57 4.25
N SER A 84 9.37 -3.16 5.52
CA SER A 84 9.39 -1.74 5.89
C SER A 84 10.55 -0.95 5.22
N ALA A 85 11.70 -1.61 5.08
CA ALA A 85 12.90 -1.07 4.44
C ALA A 85 12.75 -0.88 2.92
N GLU A 86 11.87 -1.64 2.27
CA GLU A 86 11.57 -1.55 0.84
C GLU A 86 10.38 -0.63 0.58
N SER A 87 9.29 -0.78 1.33
CA SER A 87 8.05 -0.04 1.09
C SER A 87 8.19 1.46 1.37
N ILE A 88 9.03 1.89 2.34
CA ILE A 88 9.28 3.32 2.59
C ILE A 88 9.94 4.01 1.39
N PRO A 89 11.11 3.57 0.88
CA PRO A 89 11.73 4.22 -0.27
C PRO A 89 10.85 4.11 -1.53
N MET A 90 10.21 2.96 -1.77
CA MET A 90 9.27 2.81 -2.88
C MET A 90 8.11 3.82 -2.80
N LEU A 91 7.57 4.07 -1.60
CA LEU A 91 6.54 5.08 -1.42
C LEU A 91 7.06 6.50 -1.72
N MET A 92 8.28 6.83 -1.29
CA MET A 92 8.90 8.12 -1.61
C MET A 92 9.10 8.30 -3.12
N ASP A 93 9.59 7.26 -3.80
CA ASP A 93 9.79 7.28 -5.25
C ASP A 93 8.46 7.43 -5.99
N MET A 94 7.42 6.70 -5.58
CA MET A 94 6.08 6.85 -6.14
C MET A 94 5.49 8.25 -5.94
N ILE A 95 5.73 8.90 -4.80
CA ILE A 95 5.31 10.30 -4.59
C ILE A 95 5.99 11.23 -5.60
N VAL A 96 7.29 11.04 -5.84
CA VAL A 96 8.05 11.84 -6.81
C VAL A 96 7.55 11.57 -8.23
N MET A 97 7.37 10.32 -8.62
CA MET A 97 6.86 9.93 -9.93
C MET A 97 5.46 10.47 -10.19
N ALA A 98 4.55 10.33 -9.21
CA ALA A 98 3.21 10.89 -9.31
C ALA A 98 3.24 12.42 -9.42
N THR A 99 4.09 13.09 -8.63
CA THR A 99 4.24 14.55 -8.70
C THR A 99 4.72 14.98 -10.09
N ASN A 100 5.75 14.33 -10.64
CA ASN A 100 6.27 14.62 -11.97
C ASN A 100 5.23 14.37 -13.07
N CYS A 101 4.51 13.25 -12.99
CA CYS A 101 3.45 12.90 -13.92
C CYS A 101 2.32 13.95 -13.90
N LEU A 102 1.94 14.42 -12.72
CA LEU A 102 0.91 15.45 -12.55
C LEU A 102 1.39 16.86 -12.95
N MET A 103 2.66 17.20 -12.72
CA MET A 103 3.25 18.48 -13.14
C MET A 103 3.46 18.56 -14.66
N GLY A 104 3.64 17.43 -15.34
CA GLY A 104 3.75 17.36 -16.80
C GLY A 104 2.40 17.45 -17.53
N LYS A 105 1.28 17.26 -16.82
CA LYS A 105 -0.08 17.43 -17.32
C LYS A 105 -0.56 18.86 -17.02
N ASP A 106 -1.40 19.45 -17.88
CA ASP A 106 -2.04 20.77 -17.64
C ASP A 106 -3.10 20.68 -16.51
N ILE A 107 -2.67 20.36 -15.31
CA ILE A 107 -3.53 20.14 -14.14
C ILE A 107 -3.65 21.43 -13.34
N VAL A 108 -4.89 21.87 -13.14
CA VAL A 108 -5.20 22.97 -12.21
C VAL A 108 -5.24 22.42 -10.78
N TRP A 109 -4.17 22.67 -10.03
CA TRP A 109 -4.11 22.36 -8.61
C TRP A 109 -5.03 23.29 -7.81
N SER A 110 -6.27 22.85 -7.55
CA SER A 110 -7.20 23.58 -6.68
C SER A 110 -6.95 23.26 -5.20
N GLY A 111 -5.85 23.77 -4.67
CA GLY A 111 -5.47 23.62 -3.26
C GLY A 111 -6.27 24.55 -2.34
N GLY A 112 -7.27 24.01 -1.64
CA GLY A 112 -7.85 24.65 -0.46
C GLY A 112 -7.35 23.95 0.81
N LEU A 113 -6.64 24.66 1.69
CA LEU A 113 -6.35 24.20 3.06
C LEU A 113 -7.66 24.08 3.85
N LYS A 114 -8.36 22.95 3.70
CA LYS A 114 -9.47 22.64 4.60
C LYS A 114 -8.87 22.24 5.94
N LYS A 115 -8.85 23.18 6.90
CA LYS A 115 -8.68 22.90 8.33
C LYS A 115 -9.78 21.92 8.77
N ARG A 116 -9.58 20.62 8.59
CA ARG A 116 -10.28 19.63 9.40
C ARG A 116 -9.51 19.49 10.70
N ARG A 117 -10.23 19.53 11.82
CA ARG A 117 -9.66 19.34 13.15
C ARG A 117 -8.92 17.99 13.18
N ALA A 118 -7.63 18.07 13.51
CA ALA A 118 -6.70 16.98 13.81
C ALA A 118 -6.42 15.95 12.70
N GLN A 119 -5.16 15.97 12.24
CA GLN A 119 -4.33 14.82 11.85
C GLN A 119 -4.47 14.13 10.48
N CYS A 120 -5.21 14.65 9.50
CA CYS A 120 -5.04 14.20 8.11
C CYS A 120 -4.94 15.39 7.15
N PHE A 121 -3.77 15.60 6.54
CA PHE A 121 -3.64 16.45 5.36
C PHE A 121 -4.15 15.66 4.16
N SER A 122 -5.30 16.03 3.63
CA SER A 122 -5.86 15.43 2.43
C SER A 122 -5.69 16.40 1.26
N PHE A 123 -4.86 16.06 0.29
CA PHE A 123 -4.85 16.75 -1.01
C PHE A 123 -5.87 16.06 -1.92
N LEU A 124 -6.85 16.83 -2.41
CA LEU A 124 -7.81 16.36 -3.41
C LEU A 124 -7.31 16.81 -4.78
N ILE A 125 -7.03 15.87 -5.67
CA ILE A 125 -6.75 16.16 -7.08
C ILE A 125 -8.06 16.00 -7.84
N VAL A 126 -8.49 17.05 -8.53
CA VAL A 126 -9.62 17.00 -9.46
C VAL A 126 -9.05 17.00 -10.87
N VAL A 127 -9.23 15.90 -11.59
CA VAL A 127 -8.90 15.80 -13.02
C VAL A 127 -10.18 16.09 -13.80
N GLN A 128 -10.15 17.09 -14.68
CA GLN A 128 -11.26 17.41 -15.60
C GLN A 128 -11.18 16.58 -16.87
#